data_AF-A0A9X1I883-F1
#
_entry.id   AF-A0A9X1I883-F1
#
_cell.length_a   1.000
_cell.length_b   1.000
_cell.length_c   1.000
_cell.angle_alpha   90.00
_cell.angle_beta   90.00
_cell.angle_gamma   90.00
#
_symmetry.space_group_name_H-M   'P 1'
#
loop_
_entity.id
_entity.type
_entity.pdbx_description
1 polymer ?
#
loop_
_entity_poly.entity_id
_entity_poly.type
_entity_poly.pdbx_seq_one_letter_code
_entity_poly.pdbx_strand_id
1 'polypeptide(L)'
;MNFILTTYIYPIDKEIPISSRFSFYLDNPRTEEEIQLVTSYLEKSMNSPAEFYQDGWNANLPIHITEETKDYVSVESTLQNFEENYSKVDKYVEQFFKNNKGKSILEKIARMWIVGRFDDEGHFESMKITNKEMQERGERGFIMLDKGNPVVDNSNKLTNFSHLISLLLHTEGTDYFGKSFFLHQEHLSLQELKIDRFLNQTILTFAFKSHTSEIHHEQERWLSIPHIKEDLIRLSNELDSIIDESNEDKILFVSNLLKIAREEIKDSRYKLVTLISIIELLLTHSPNYQRFNVEDSISKQFKLKTSILVYQNNKEIDLGWLKNRLRDIYNQRSNIAHGNFKELEKYLEKEVKKLDPKENTLNWSNEVLKDTILDSLISDVYSFIRAIMEEYIKDRKMVEYLKEN
;
A
#
# COMPACT_ATOMS: atom_id res chain seq x y z
N MET A 1 -21.50 6.97 6.17
CA MET A 1 -20.20 7.26 5.54
C MET A 1 -19.43 5.96 5.40
N ASN A 2 -18.91 5.72 4.20
CA ASN A 2 -18.22 4.47 3.88
C ASN A 2 -16.74 4.50 4.32
N PHE A 3 -16.12 3.33 4.49
CA PHE A 3 -14.71 3.22 4.91
C PHE A 3 -14.04 1.93 4.43
N ILE A 4 -12.70 1.93 4.42
CA ILE A 4 -11.86 0.79 4.02
C ILE A 4 -10.92 0.44 5.17
N LEU A 5 -10.79 -0.85 5.52
CA LEU A 5 -9.87 -1.27 6.59
C LEU A 5 -8.42 -1.06 6.19
N THR A 6 -7.62 -0.50 7.10
CA THR A 6 -6.15 -0.47 6.96
C THR A 6 -5.51 -1.68 7.65
N THR A 7 -4.19 -1.81 7.51
CA THR A 7 -3.37 -2.76 8.27
C THR A 7 -2.96 -2.22 9.66
N TYR A 8 -3.54 -1.11 10.11
CA TYR A 8 -3.19 -0.47 11.38
C TYR A 8 -4.24 -0.67 12.47
N ILE A 9 -3.75 -1.01 13.67
CA ILE A 9 -4.55 -1.13 14.88
C ILE A 9 -3.95 -0.18 15.92
N TYR A 10 -4.63 0.95 16.17
CA TYR A 10 -4.26 1.95 17.16
C TYR A 10 -5.44 2.90 17.43
N PRO A 11 -5.76 3.24 18.70
CA PRO A 11 -6.80 4.22 18.99
C PRO A 11 -6.28 5.64 18.71
N ILE A 12 -6.98 6.39 17.86
CA ILE A 12 -6.68 7.79 17.55
C ILE A 12 -7.81 8.72 18.01
N ASP A 13 -7.42 9.83 18.63
CA ASP A 13 -8.36 10.84 19.14
C ASP A 13 -9.06 11.59 18.01
N LYS A 14 -8.27 12.00 17.03
CA LYS A 14 -8.71 12.79 15.87
C LYS A 14 -8.33 12.08 14.59
N GLU A 15 -9.13 12.35 13.57
CA GLU A 15 -8.81 11.96 12.20
C GLU A 15 -7.44 12.51 11.77
N ILE A 16 -6.77 11.74 10.93
CA ILE A 16 -5.47 12.08 10.34
C ILE A 16 -5.72 12.37 8.86
N PRO A 17 -5.62 13.63 8.40
CA PRO A 17 -5.83 13.96 7.00
C PRO A 17 -4.75 13.31 6.12
N ILE A 18 -5.18 12.60 5.08
CA ILE A 18 -4.28 12.05 4.04
C ILE A 18 -4.24 12.99 2.83
N SER A 19 -5.38 13.58 2.48
CA SER A 19 -5.50 14.65 1.49
C SER A 19 -6.76 15.47 1.77
N SER A 20 -6.59 16.74 2.08
CA SER A 20 -7.68 17.71 2.23
C SER A 20 -8.33 18.02 0.90
N ARG A 21 -7.57 17.97 -0.21
CA ARG A 21 -8.09 18.23 -1.57
C ARG A 21 -9.12 17.17 -1.99
N PHE A 22 -8.87 15.91 -1.65
CA PHE A 22 -9.77 14.79 -1.99
C PHE A 22 -10.69 14.36 -0.84
N SER A 23 -10.66 15.06 0.30
CA SER A 23 -11.39 14.68 1.52
C SER A 23 -11.07 13.25 1.99
N PHE A 24 -9.78 12.88 1.96
CA PHE A 24 -9.27 11.59 2.41
C PHE A 24 -8.62 11.70 3.79
N TYR A 25 -8.97 10.76 4.68
CA TYR A 25 -8.44 10.75 6.04
C TYR A 25 -8.46 9.35 6.64
N LEU A 26 -7.58 9.13 7.63
CA LEU A 26 -7.60 7.96 8.49
C LEU A 26 -8.34 8.26 9.79
N ASP A 27 -9.13 7.32 10.26
CA ASP A 27 -9.90 7.45 11.49
C ASP A 27 -10.13 6.08 12.14
N ASN A 28 -10.73 6.02 13.32
CA ASN A 28 -11.32 4.77 13.83
C ASN A 28 -12.82 4.69 13.48
N PRO A 29 -13.45 3.50 13.55
CA PRO A 29 -14.90 3.37 13.62
C PRO A 29 -15.46 4.22 14.78
N ARG A 30 -16.40 5.14 14.47
CA ARG A 30 -16.95 6.10 15.42
C ARG A 30 -18.40 5.79 15.82
N THR A 31 -19.17 5.14 14.94
CA THR A 31 -20.56 4.77 15.24
C THR A 31 -20.66 3.31 15.69
N GLU A 32 -21.67 3.00 16.50
CA GLU A 32 -21.90 1.60 16.94
C GLU A 32 -22.17 0.67 15.75
N GLU A 33 -22.76 1.18 14.65
CA GLU A 33 -22.94 0.41 13.41
C GLU A 33 -21.60 0.02 12.77
N GLU A 34 -20.67 0.98 12.66
CA GLU A 34 -19.34 0.74 12.10
C GLU A 34 -18.54 -0.24 12.98
N ILE A 35 -18.61 -0.04 14.30
CA ILE A 35 -17.92 -0.89 15.28
C ILE A 35 -18.47 -2.32 15.23
N GLN A 36 -19.79 -2.47 15.17
CA GLN A 36 -20.42 -3.79 15.06
C GLN A 36 -20.05 -4.48 13.75
N LEU A 37 -19.99 -3.74 12.63
CA LEU A 37 -19.58 -4.29 11.34
C LEU A 37 -18.16 -4.87 11.41
N VAL A 38 -17.19 -4.11 11.94
CA VAL A 38 -15.81 -4.56 12.09
C VAL A 38 -15.71 -5.72 13.11
N THR A 39 -16.45 -5.63 14.21
CA THR A 39 -16.50 -6.70 15.24
C THR A 39 -17.01 -8.01 14.65
N SER A 40 -18.10 -7.98 13.88
CA SER A 40 -18.65 -9.18 13.25
C SER A 40 -17.73 -9.76 12.18
N TYR A 41 -16.95 -8.92 11.47
CA TYR A 41 -15.93 -9.42 10.54
C TYR A 41 -14.77 -10.11 11.27
N LEU A 42 -14.29 -9.50 12.37
CA LEU A 42 -13.28 -10.09 13.26
C LEU A 42 -13.77 -11.43 13.83
N GLU A 43 -15.00 -11.50 14.34
CA GLU A 43 -15.61 -12.72 14.87
C GLU A 43 -15.67 -13.82 13.81
N LYS A 44 -16.10 -13.48 12.59
CA LYS A 44 -16.19 -14.43 11.48
C LYS A 44 -14.83 -14.99 11.10
N SER A 45 -13.81 -14.12 11.05
CA SER A 45 -12.46 -14.51 10.63
C SER A 45 -11.68 -15.28 11.70
N MET A 46 -11.78 -14.85 12.96
CA MET A 46 -11.04 -15.46 14.07
C MET A 46 -11.67 -16.78 14.54
N ASN A 47 -12.98 -16.96 14.42
CA ASN A 47 -13.66 -18.21 14.78
C ASN A 47 -13.68 -19.26 13.65
N SER A 48 -12.69 -19.23 12.75
CA SER A 48 -12.64 -20.14 11.60
C SER A 48 -12.24 -21.57 11.98
N PRO A 49 -12.76 -22.59 11.27
CA PRO A 49 -12.37 -23.99 11.49
C PRO A 49 -10.86 -24.21 11.31
N ALA A 50 -10.28 -25.14 12.09
CA ALA A 50 -8.86 -25.49 12.05
C ALA A 50 -8.36 -25.89 10.64
N GLU A 51 -9.25 -26.44 9.80
CA GLU A 51 -8.99 -26.85 8.42
C GLU A 51 -8.52 -25.69 7.53
N PHE A 52 -8.96 -24.45 7.80
CA PHE A 52 -8.51 -23.28 7.05
C PHE A 52 -7.04 -22.90 7.34
N TYR A 53 -6.42 -23.53 8.34
CA TYR A 53 -5.06 -23.23 8.83
C TYR A 53 -4.03 -24.31 8.50
N GLN A 54 -4.42 -25.38 7.80
CA GLN A 54 -3.54 -26.53 7.53
C GLN A 54 -2.36 -26.20 6.59
N ASP A 55 -2.45 -25.15 5.76
CA ASP A 55 -1.43 -24.79 4.76
C ASP A 55 -0.36 -23.80 5.27
N GLY A 56 -0.09 -23.77 6.58
CA GLY A 56 1.19 -23.29 7.14
C GLY A 56 1.45 -21.77 7.20
N TRP A 57 0.55 -20.92 6.69
CA TRP A 57 0.74 -19.46 6.69
C TRP A 57 -0.42 -18.65 7.29
N ASN A 58 -1.38 -19.33 7.91
CA ASN A 58 -2.55 -18.66 8.49
C ASN A 58 -2.41 -18.68 10.01
N ALA A 59 -2.25 -17.51 10.62
CA ALA A 59 -2.23 -17.38 12.06
C ALA A 59 -3.67 -17.28 12.58
N ASN A 60 -4.07 -18.13 13.53
CA ASN A 60 -5.28 -17.91 14.32
C ASN A 60 -4.87 -17.77 15.78
N LEU A 61 -4.83 -16.54 16.28
CA LEU A 61 -4.55 -16.32 17.68
C LEU A 61 -5.82 -16.66 18.49
N PRO A 62 -5.73 -17.47 19.55
CA PRO A 62 -6.85 -17.65 20.46
C PRO A 62 -7.36 -16.29 20.96
N ILE A 63 -8.68 -16.10 20.99
CA ILE A 63 -9.25 -14.83 21.44
C ILE A 63 -8.99 -14.64 22.94
N HIS A 64 -9.23 -15.68 23.73
CA HIS A 64 -9.17 -15.67 25.19
C HIS A 64 -7.98 -16.46 25.74
N ILE A 65 -7.52 -16.05 26.92
CA ILE A 65 -6.61 -16.86 27.74
C ILE A 65 -7.43 -17.92 28.47
N THR A 66 -7.13 -19.19 28.20
CA THR A 66 -7.68 -20.37 28.86
C THR A 66 -6.54 -21.22 29.40
N GLU A 67 -6.84 -22.27 30.17
CA GLU A 67 -5.80 -23.21 30.65
C GLU A 67 -5.03 -23.86 29.49
N GLU A 68 -5.69 -24.05 28.35
CA GLU A 68 -5.09 -24.62 27.13
C GLU A 68 -4.25 -23.59 26.36
N THR A 69 -4.59 -22.29 26.45
CA THR A 69 -3.96 -21.23 25.65
C THR A 69 -3.02 -20.33 26.45
N LYS A 70 -2.82 -20.58 27.75
CA LYS A 70 -2.03 -19.74 28.66
C LYS A 70 -0.58 -19.53 28.26
N ASP A 71 0.01 -20.49 27.55
CA ASP A 71 1.40 -20.46 27.07
C ASP A 71 1.51 -19.95 25.62
N TYR A 72 0.40 -19.56 24.99
CA TYR A 72 0.34 -19.06 23.62
C TYR A 72 0.05 -17.55 23.60
N VAL A 73 0.45 -16.89 22.53
CA VAL A 73 0.01 -15.52 22.24
C VAL A 73 -1.48 -15.55 21.91
N SER A 74 -2.27 -14.74 22.62
CA SER A 74 -3.72 -14.59 22.44
C SER A 74 -4.08 -13.13 22.11
N VAL A 75 -5.27 -12.88 21.58
CA VAL A 75 -5.76 -11.51 21.34
C VAL A 75 -5.93 -10.77 22.67
N GLU A 76 -6.40 -11.46 23.71
CA GLU A 76 -6.51 -10.92 25.06
C GLU A 76 -5.17 -10.51 25.65
N SER A 77 -4.16 -11.38 25.63
CA SER A 77 -2.81 -11.05 26.13
C SER A 77 -2.17 -9.93 25.29
N THR A 78 -2.42 -9.92 23.98
CA THR A 78 -1.99 -8.84 23.08
C THR A 78 -2.56 -7.48 23.50
N LEU A 79 -3.85 -7.40 23.81
CA LEU A 79 -4.47 -6.16 24.30
C LEU A 79 -3.94 -5.75 25.66
N GLN A 80 -3.73 -6.70 26.58
CA GLN A 80 -3.15 -6.42 27.90
C GLN A 80 -1.74 -5.84 27.78
N ASN A 81 -0.89 -6.45 26.94
CA ASN A 81 0.46 -5.95 26.67
C ASN A 81 0.43 -4.57 26.02
N PHE A 82 -0.47 -4.36 25.05
CA PHE A 82 -0.61 -3.06 24.40
C PHE A 82 -1.07 -1.99 25.41
N GLU A 83 -2.08 -2.25 26.22
CA GLU A 83 -2.54 -1.35 27.28
C GLU A 83 -1.40 -1.02 28.24
N GLU A 84 -0.65 -2.02 28.71
CA GLU A 84 0.43 -1.82 29.66
C GLU A 84 1.57 -0.97 29.08
N ASN A 85 1.97 -1.21 27.84
CA ASN A 85 3.13 -0.57 27.25
C ASN A 85 2.81 0.80 26.65
N TYR A 86 1.66 0.95 25.99
CA TYR A 86 1.31 2.18 25.29
C TYR A 86 0.61 3.20 26.19
N SER A 87 -0.11 2.78 27.25
CA SER A 87 -0.69 3.75 28.21
C SER A 87 0.38 4.54 28.97
N LYS A 88 1.62 4.02 29.05
CA LYS A 88 2.76 4.71 29.67
C LYS A 88 3.25 5.91 28.83
N VAL A 89 3.04 5.89 27.52
CA VAL A 89 3.59 6.88 26.57
C VAL A 89 2.53 7.69 25.85
N ASP A 90 1.29 7.17 25.74
CA ASP A 90 0.16 7.86 25.12
C ASP A 90 -1.05 7.89 26.09
N LYS A 91 -1.42 9.10 26.53
CA LYS A 91 -2.56 9.33 27.43
C LYS A 91 -3.90 8.98 26.81
N TYR A 92 -4.03 9.08 25.48
CA TYR A 92 -5.27 8.71 24.80
C TYR A 92 -5.47 7.19 24.81
N VAL A 93 -4.39 6.41 24.71
CA VAL A 93 -4.46 4.95 24.90
C VAL A 93 -4.95 4.62 26.32
N GLU A 94 -4.41 5.27 27.35
CA GLU A 94 -4.88 5.09 28.73
C GLU A 94 -6.38 5.40 28.88
N GLN A 95 -6.83 6.52 28.30
CA GLN A 95 -8.23 6.93 28.33
C GLN A 95 -9.13 5.95 27.55
N PHE A 96 -8.66 5.46 26.40
CA PHE A 96 -9.37 4.49 25.58
C PHE A 96 -9.70 3.22 26.37
N PHE A 97 -8.73 2.62 27.06
CA PHE A 97 -8.96 1.40 27.83
C PHE A 97 -9.86 1.63 29.05
N LYS A 98 -9.76 2.78 29.72
CA LYS A 98 -10.68 3.17 30.80
C LYS A 98 -12.13 3.24 30.31
N ASN A 99 -12.36 3.89 29.16
CA ASN A 99 -13.70 4.08 28.60
C ASN A 99 -14.30 2.77 28.05
N ASN A 100 -13.45 1.84 27.61
CA ASN A 100 -13.89 0.60 26.96
C ASN A 100 -13.73 -0.65 27.85
N LYS A 101 -13.53 -0.50 29.17
CA LYS A 101 -13.25 -1.61 30.10
C LYS A 101 -14.24 -2.78 29.97
N GLY A 102 -15.53 -2.48 29.87
CA GLY A 102 -16.62 -3.46 29.79
C GLY A 102 -16.92 -4.01 28.39
N LYS A 103 -16.20 -3.58 27.35
CA LYS A 103 -16.38 -4.06 25.98
C LYS A 103 -15.67 -5.40 25.75
N SER A 104 -16.14 -6.19 24.79
CA SER A 104 -15.52 -7.47 24.43
C SER A 104 -14.10 -7.26 23.86
N ILE A 105 -13.27 -8.30 23.84
CA ILE A 105 -11.91 -8.25 23.29
C ILE A 105 -11.93 -7.82 21.81
N LEU A 106 -12.79 -8.44 21.01
CA LEU A 106 -12.89 -8.11 19.58
C LEU A 106 -13.52 -6.74 19.35
N GLU A 107 -14.44 -6.29 20.20
CA GLU A 107 -14.99 -4.93 20.10
C GLU A 107 -13.92 -3.86 20.42
N LYS A 108 -13.03 -4.12 21.38
CA LYS A 108 -11.88 -3.24 21.66
C LYS A 108 -10.96 -3.15 20.44
N ILE A 109 -10.63 -4.29 19.81
CA ILE A 109 -9.85 -4.31 18.57
C ILE A 109 -10.56 -3.54 17.45
N ALA A 110 -11.86 -3.75 17.25
CA ALA A 110 -12.65 -3.05 16.25
C ALA A 110 -12.60 -1.52 16.44
N ARG A 111 -12.73 -1.04 17.68
CA ARG A 111 -12.64 0.39 18.02
C ARG A 111 -11.22 0.97 17.85
N MET A 112 -10.19 0.13 17.93
CA MET A 112 -8.79 0.52 17.66
C MET A 112 -8.43 0.40 16.18
N TRP A 113 -9.24 -0.27 15.36
CA TRP A 113 -8.90 -0.47 13.96
C TRP A 113 -8.90 0.87 13.22
N ILE A 114 -7.86 1.16 12.47
CA ILE A 114 -7.80 2.40 11.67
C ILE A 114 -8.39 2.12 10.29
N VAL A 115 -9.27 3.00 9.85
CA VAL A 115 -9.99 2.92 8.59
C VAL A 115 -9.70 4.15 7.73
N GLY A 116 -9.62 3.96 6.42
CA GLY A 116 -9.58 5.06 5.47
C GLY A 116 -10.99 5.50 5.11
N ARG A 117 -11.23 6.80 5.15
CA ARG A 117 -12.51 7.43 4.86
C ARG A 117 -12.37 8.33 3.64
N PHE A 118 -13.48 8.45 2.90
CA PHE A 118 -13.63 9.25 1.71
C PHE A 118 -15.04 9.82 1.65
N ASP A 119 -15.22 10.92 0.93
CA ASP A 119 -16.54 11.51 0.72
C ASP A 119 -17.35 10.65 -0.26
N ASP A 120 -18.51 10.15 0.19
CA ASP A 120 -19.46 9.38 -0.61
C ASP A 120 -20.64 10.23 -1.09
N GLU A 121 -20.61 11.55 -0.88
CA GLU A 121 -21.65 12.53 -1.21
C GLU A 121 -23.04 12.16 -0.65
N GLY A 122 -23.09 11.38 0.43
CA GLY A 122 -24.33 10.89 1.05
C GLY A 122 -25.00 9.73 0.30
N HIS A 123 -24.40 9.21 -0.77
CA HIS A 123 -24.95 8.09 -1.53
C HIS A 123 -25.10 6.83 -0.67
N PHE A 124 -24.18 6.59 0.27
CA PHE A 124 -24.27 5.42 1.14
C PHE A 124 -25.52 5.44 2.04
N GLU A 125 -25.83 6.59 2.63
CA GLU A 125 -27.04 6.74 3.45
C GLU A 125 -28.30 6.69 2.57
N SER A 126 -28.26 7.27 1.37
CA SER A 126 -29.35 7.11 0.39
C SER A 126 -29.61 5.64 0.07
N MET A 127 -28.55 4.83 -0.13
CA MET A 127 -28.69 3.39 -0.39
C MET A 127 -29.30 2.64 0.81
N LYS A 128 -28.92 2.98 2.04
CA LYS A 128 -29.53 2.40 3.24
C LYS A 128 -31.03 2.68 3.30
N ILE A 129 -31.44 3.92 3.03
CA ILE A 129 -32.85 4.32 3.00
C ILE A 129 -33.60 3.52 1.94
N THR A 130 -33.09 3.47 0.70
CA THR A 130 -33.70 2.70 -0.39
C THR A 130 -33.83 1.22 -0.03
N ASN A 131 -32.78 0.61 0.53
CA ASN A 131 -32.82 -0.80 0.92
C ASN A 131 -33.87 -1.06 2.01
N LYS A 132 -33.99 -0.16 2.99
CA LYS A 132 -35.02 -0.25 4.03
C LYS A 132 -36.44 -0.15 3.43
N GLU A 133 -36.68 0.78 2.52
CA GLU A 133 -37.97 0.90 1.84
C GLU A 133 -38.32 -0.35 1.02
N MET A 134 -37.33 -0.93 0.31
CA MET A 134 -37.52 -2.18 -0.44
C MET A 134 -37.91 -3.33 0.50
N GLN A 135 -37.23 -3.45 1.65
CA GLN A 135 -37.57 -4.46 2.66
C GLN A 135 -38.98 -4.28 3.21
N GLU A 136 -39.39 -3.04 3.52
CA GLU A 136 -40.74 -2.71 4.00
C GLU A 136 -41.82 -3.03 2.96
N ARG A 137 -41.51 -2.90 1.67
CA ARG A 137 -42.41 -3.25 0.55
C ARG A 137 -42.37 -4.74 0.18
N GLY A 138 -41.50 -5.54 0.80
CA GLY A 138 -41.30 -6.95 0.46
C GLY A 138 -40.63 -7.16 -0.91
N GLU A 139 -39.99 -6.12 -1.44
CA GLU A 139 -39.29 -6.16 -2.71
C GLU A 139 -37.90 -6.77 -2.53
N ARG A 140 -37.51 -7.66 -3.45
CA ARG A 140 -36.14 -8.17 -3.54
C ARG A 140 -35.45 -7.53 -4.72
N GLY A 141 -34.26 -7.01 -4.51
CA GLY A 141 -33.42 -6.46 -5.56
C GLY A 141 -32.01 -6.17 -5.07
N PHE A 142 -31.20 -5.62 -5.96
CA PHE A 142 -29.85 -5.18 -5.68
C PHE A 142 -29.66 -3.76 -6.23
N ILE A 143 -28.85 -2.97 -5.54
CA ILE A 143 -28.48 -1.62 -6.00
C ILE A 143 -27.22 -1.78 -6.83
N MET A 144 -27.29 -1.43 -8.12
CA MET A 144 -26.11 -1.32 -8.96
C MET A 144 -25.55 0.09 -8.87
N LEU A 145 -24.24 0.18 -8.64
CA LEU A 145 -23.51 1.44 -8.70
C LEU A 145 -22.94 1.60 -10.11
N ASP A 146 -23.41 2.60 -10.83
CA ASP A 146 -22.90 2.92 -12.17
C ASP A 146 -21.49 3.52 -12.10
N LYS A 147 -20.79 3.47 -13.24
CA LYS A 147 -19.52 4.18 -13.42
C LYS A 147 -19.75 5.68 -13.20
N GLY A 148 -18.90 6.32 -12.40
CA GLY A 148 -19.10 7.72 -12.00
C GLY A 148 -19.79 7.88 -10.64
N ASN A 149 -20.21 6.79 -9.99
CA ASN A 149 -20.79 6.89 -8.65
C ASN A 149 -19.71 7.31 -7.62
N PRO A 150 -19.96 8.32 -6.77
CA PRO A 150 -18.97 8.81 -5.80
C PRO A 150 -18.42 7.74 -4.87
N VAL A 151 -19.23 6.75 -4.48
CA VAL A 151 -18.78 5.63 -3.64
C VAL A 151 -17.67 4.83 -4.32
N VAL A 152 -17.84 4.54 -5.61
CA VAL A 152 -16.90 3.74 -6.41
C VAL A 152 -15.69 4.59 -6.78
N ASP A 153 -15.91 5.79 -7.28
CA ASP A 153 -14.85 6.65 -7.78
C ASP A 153 -13.93 7.14 -6.66
N ASN A 154 -14.49 7.60 -5.54
CA ASN A 154 -13.68 8.15 -4.45
C ASN A 154 -13.01 7.05 -3.61
N SER A 155 -13.63 5.85 -3.48
CA SER A 155 -12.91 4.70 -2.91
C SER A 155 -11.72 4.28 -3.77
N ASN A 156 -11.90 4.19 -5.10
CA ASN A 156 -10.80 3.87 -6.01
C ASN A 156 -9.70 4.92 -5.96
N LYS A 157 -10.05 6.22 -5.93
CA LYS A 157 -9.06 7.29 -5.77
C LYS A 157 -8.30 7.17 -4.44
N LEU A 158 -8.99 6.92 -3.33
CA LEU A 158 -8.37 6.73 -2.02
C LEU A 158 -7.40 5.54 -2.03
N THR A 159 -7.85 4.38 -2.53
CA THR A 159 -7.04 3.17 -2.65
C THR A 159 -5.80 3.43 -3.52
N ASN A 160 -5.97 4.03 -4.70
CA ASN A 160 -4.87 4.37 -5.59
C ASN A 160 -3.88 5.32 -4.89
N PHE A 161 -4.38 6.40 -4.29
CA PHE A 161 -3.57 7.41 -3.61
C PHE A 161 -2.77 6.81 -2.44
N SER A 162 -3.31 5.80 -1.77
CA SER A 162 -2.59 5.08 -0.70
C SER A 162 -1.30 4.40 -1.18
N HIS A 163 -1.22 3.95 -2.43
CA HIS A 163 0.01 3.39 -2.99
C HIS A 163 1.09 4.46 -3.20
N LEU A 164 0.70 5.69 -3.58
CA LEU A 164 1.62 6.81 -3.67
C LEU A 164 2.14 7.23 -2.28
N ILE A 165 1.23 7.36 -1.31
CA ILE A 165 1.61 7.65 0.08
C ILE A 165 2.54 6.56 0.62
N SER A 166 2.21 5.29 0.38
CA SER A 166 3.03 4.17 0.83
C SER A 166 4.41 4.18 0.18
N LEU A 167 4.52 4.45 -1.13
CA LEU A 167 5.81 4.58 -1.81
C LEU A 167 6.73 5.61 -1.14
N LEU A 168 6.17 6.74 -0.71
CA LEU A 168 6.91 7.87 -0.16
C LEU A 168 7.18 7.74 1.35
N LEU A 169 6.29 7.08 2.09
CA LEU A 169 6.34 6.96 3.55
C LEU A 169 7.10 5.72 4.03
N HIS A 170 7.11 4.66 3.23
CA HIS A 170 7.55 3.35 3.68
C HIS A 170 9.06 3.27 3.94
N THR A 171 9.44 2.41 4.89
CA THR A 171 10.80 2.35 5.44
C THR A 171 11.58 1.07 5.12
N GLU A 172 11.00 0.10 4.40
CA GLU A 172 11.70 -1.13 3.99
C GLU A 172 12.80 -0.90 2.92
N GLY A 173 13.04 0.34 2.48
CA GLY A 173 14.11 0.67 1.52
C GLY A 173 13.95 -0.09 0.19
N THR A 174 14.99 -0.84 -0.20
CA THR A 174 15.00 -1.66 -1.44
C THR A 174 14.05 -2.85 -1.38
N ASP A 175 13.52 -3.21 -0.21
CA ASP A 175 12.59 -4.34 -0.08
C ASP A 175 11.12 -3.90 -0.30
N TYR A 176 10.88 -2.63 -0.68
CA TYR A 176 9.54 -2.17 -1.02
C TYR A 176 9.09 -2.65 -2.41
N PHE A 177 7.98 -3.39 -2.44
CA PHE A 177 7.38 -3.93 -3.67
C PHE A 177 5.98 -3.40 -3.94
N GLY A 178 5.71 -2.12 -3.64
CA GLY A 178 4.47 -1.45 -4.02
C GLY A 178 3.27 -1.65 -3.08
N LYS A 179 3.50 -2.19 -1.87
CA LYS A 179 2.43 -2.44 -0.88
C LYS A 179 1.72 -1.13 -0.52
N SER A 180 0.41 -1.20 -0.28
CA SER A 180 -0.36 -0.14 0.39
C SER A 180 -0.59 -0.47 1.86
N PHE A 181 -1.11 0.50 2.62
CA PHE A 181 -1.58 0.29 4.00
C PHE A 181 -3.05 -0.15 4.09
N PHE A 182 -3.75 -0.37 2.97
CA PHE A 182 -5.10 -0.91 2.99
C PHE A 182 -5.08 -2.44 3.03
N LEU A 183 -5.97 -3.01 3.85
CA LEU A 183 -6.13 -4.44 4.00
C LEU A 183 -6.71 -5.07 2.73
N HIS A 184 -7.65 -4.36 2.10
CA HIS A 184 -8.35 -4.76 0.90
C HIS A 184 -8.47 -3.59 -0.06
N GLN A 185 -8.56 -3.93 -1.34
CA GLN A 185 -8.61 -2.94 -2.43
C GLN A 185 -10.04 -2.46 -2.71
N GLU A 186 -11.05 -3.25 -2.34
CA GLU A 186 -12.45 -2.97 -2.64
C GLU A 186 -13.21 -2.46 -1.41
N HIS A 187 -13.90 -1.34 -1.56
CA HIS A 187 -14.75 -0.77 -0.49
C HIS A 187 -15.89 -1.70 -0.05
N LEU A 188 -16.26 -2.69 -0.88
CA LEU A 188 -17.32 -3.66 -0.56
C LEU A 188 -16.82 -4.88 0.23
N SER A 189 -15.51 -5.04 0.43
CA SER A 189 -14.96 -6.24 1.06
C SER A 189 -15.47 -6.49 2.47
N LEU A 190 -15.85 -5.42 3.19
CA LEU A 190 -16.41 -5.49 4.54
C LEU A 190 -17.88 -5.94 4.59
N GLN A 191 -18.60 -5.83 3.47
CA GLN A 191 -20.02 -6.21 3.40
C GLN A 191 -20.17 -7.73 3.25
N GLU A 192 -19.13 -8.42 2.80
CA GLU A 192 -19.09 -9.88 2.69
C GLU A 192 -18.36 -10.48 3.90
N LEU A 193 -19.11 -10.80 4.97
CA LEU A 193 -18.54 -11.46 6.15
C LEU A 193 -17.94 -12.83 5.80
N LYS A 194 -16.62 -12.88 5.67
CA LYS A 194 -15.85 -14.06 5.28
C LYS A 194 -14.69 -14.33 6.24
N ILE A 195 -14.07 -15.49 6.05
CA ILE A 195 -12.80 -15.82 6.70
C ILE A 195 -11.71 -15.05 5.96
N ASP A 196 -10.91 -14.27 6.66
CA ASP A 196 -9.92 -13.37 6.06
C ASP A 196 -8.54 -13.52 6.70
N ARG A 197 -7.63 -14.06 5.90
CA ARG A 197 -6.24 -14.33 6.28
C ARG A 197 -5.45 -13.04 6.50
N PHE A 198 -5.73 -11.99 5.73
CA PHE A 198 -5.02 -10.71 5.85
C PHE A 198 -5.39 -10.00 7.16
N LEU A 199 -6.68 -10.02 7.51
CA LEU A 199 -7.16 -9.53 8.81
C LEU A 199 -6.47 -10.27 9.96
N ASN A 200 -6.40 -11.61 9.90
CA ASN A 200 -5.74 -12.39 10.93
C ASN A 200 -4.22 -12.11 11.01
N GLN A 201 -3.55 -11.92 9.87
CA GLN A 201 -2.14 -11.53 9.81
C GLN A 201 -1.90 -10.13 10.40
N THR A 202 -2.85 -9.21 10.22
CA THR A 202 -2.80 -7.86 10.82
C THR A 202 -2.86 -7.95 12.34
N ILE A 203 -3.73 -8.81 12.89
CA ILE A 203 -3.81 -9.06 14.33
C ILE A 203 -2.50 -9.69 14.85
N LEU A 204 -1.93 -10.65 14.13
CA LEU A 204 -0.63 -11.22 14.50
C LEU A 204 0.47 -10.16 14.51
N THR A 205 0.51 -9.29 13.49
CA THR A 205 1.49 -8.20 13.42
C THR A 205 1.32 -7.24 14.60
N PHE A 206 0.07 -6.90 14.94
CA PHE A 206 -0.26 -6.11 16.12
C PHE A 206 0.17 -6.81 17.43
N ALA A 207 0.05 -8.14 17.52
CA ALA A 207 0.53 -8.92 18.66
C ALA A 207 2.04 -8.80 18.87
N PHE A 208 2.84 -8.78 17.81
CA PHE A 208 4.28 -8.52 17.95
C PHE A 208 4.56 -7.08 18.40
N LYS A 209 3.78 -6.10 17.89
CA LYS A 209 3.95 -4.68 18.21
C LYS A 209 3.39 -4.24 19.57
N SER A 210 2.55 -5.05 20.21
CA SER A 210 1.99 -4.73 21.53
C SER A 210 3.01 -4.78 22.68
N HIS A 211 4.13 -5.48 22.47
CA HIS A 211 5.14 -5.74 23.51
C HIS A 211 6.07 -4.55 23.79
N THR A 212 6.14 -3.58 22.88
CA THR A 212 7.00 -2.41 23.02
C THR A 212 6.41 -1.24 22.25
N SER A 213 6.49 -0.05 22.82
CA SER A 213 6.18 1.21 22.14
C SER A 213 7.38 1.78 21.37
N GLU A 214 8.52 1.08 21.35
CA GLU A 214 9.71 1.49 20.61
C GLU A 214 9.85 0.73 19.29
N ILE A 215 10.54 1.34 18.32
CA ILE A 215 10.93 0.69 17.07
C ILE A 215 12.38 0.20 17.18
N HIS A 216 12.58 -1.11 17.07
CA HIS A 216 13.91 -1.73 17.09
C HIS A 216 14.58 -1.80 15.71
N HIS A 217 13.77 -1.85 14.64
CA HIS A 217 14.23 -1.91 13.26
C HIS A 217 13.51 -0.83 12.44
N GLU A 218 14.27 0.07 11.80
CA GLU A 218 13.71 1.18 11.01
C GLU A 218 12.79 0.67 9.89
N GLN A 219 13.09 -0.49 9.31
CA GLN A 219 12.28 -1.14 8.27
C GLN A 219 10.87 -1.49 8.75
N GLU A 220 10.66 -1.62 10.05
CA GLU A 220 9.36 -1.95 10.63
C GLU A 220 8.57 -0.72 11.09
N ARG A 221 9.18 0.48 11.03
CA ARG A 221 8.55 1.73 11.47
C ARG A 221 7.23 1.97 10.77
N TRP A 222 7.16 1.70 9.46
CA TRP A 222 5.96 1.88 8.65
C TRP A 222 4.75 1.05 9.10
N LEU A 223 4.96 -0.01 9.86
CA LEU A 223 3.89 -0.88 10.40
C LEU A 223 3.21 -0.29 11.65
N SER A 224 3.66 0.87 12.14
CA SER A 224 3.19 1.46 13.38
C SER A 224 2.77 2.92 13.20
N ILE A 225 1.45 3.17 13.15
CA ILE A 225 0.87 4.52 13.05
C ILE A 225 1.48 5.54 14.02
N PRO A 226 1.63 5.29 15.32
CA PRO A 226 2.19 6.31 16.22
C PRO A 226 3.61 6.75 15.80
N HIS A 227 4.36 5.91 15.10
CA HIS A 227 5.74 6.21 14.66
C HIS A 227 5.84 6.85 13.27
N ILE A 228 4.79 6.74 12.45
CA ILE A 228 4.74 7.39 11.12
C ILE A 228 3.75 8.55 11.05
N LYS A 229 2.93 8.77 12.08
CA LYS A 229 1.84 9.77 12.05
C LYS A 229 2.33 11.16 11.63
N GLU A 230 3.41 11.65 12.23
CA GLU A 230 3.93 12.99 11.92
C GLU A 230 4.50 13.07 10.50
N ASP A 231 5.21 12.02 10.05
CA ASP A 231 5.73 11.95 8.69
C ASP A 231 4.60 11.83 7.65
N LEU A 232 3.54 11.08 7.96
CA LEU A 232 2.33 10.96 7.15
C LEU A 232 1.66 12.33 7.00
N ILE A 233 1.42 13.04 8.12
CA ILE A 233 0.80 14.38 8.09
C ILE A 233 1.65 15.36 7.29
N ARG A 234 2.97 15.37 7.50
CA ARG A 234 3.89 16.22 6.73
C ARG A 234 3.80 15.92 5.24
N LEU A 235 3.93 14.65 4.87
CA LEU A 235 3.88 14.18 3.49
C LEU A 235 2.54 14.53 2.82
N SER A 236 1.44 14.31 3.52
CA SER A 236 0.09 14.65 3.05
C SER A 236 -0.06 16.14 2.75
N ASN A 237 0.42 17.00 3.64
CA ASN A 237 0.40 18.45 3.43
C ASN A 237 1.29 18.86 2.24
N GLU A 238 2.48 18.28 2.12
CA GLU A 238 3.39 18.54 1.00
C GLU A 238 2.78 18.13 -0.34
N LEU A 239 2.15 16.94 -0.42
CA LEU A 239 1.44 16.48 -1.61
C LEU A 239 0.25 17.38 -1.96
N ASP A 240 -0.61 17.70 -1.00
CA ASP A 240 -1.75 18.61 -1.24
C ASP A 240 -1.30 19.98 -1.75
N SER A 241 -0.13 20.47 -1.30
CA SER A 241 0.39 21.77 -1.71
C SER A 241 0.86 21.82 -3.17
N ILE A 242 1.25 20.68 -3.75
CA ILE A 242 1.74 20.59 -5.14
C ILE A 242 0.68 20.13 -6.13
N ILE A 243 -0.45 19.58 -5.65
CA ILE A 243 -1.56 19.13 -6.48
C ILE A 243 -2.49 20.31 -6.77
N ASP A 244 -2.63 20.64 -8.05
CA ASP A 244 -3.57 21.61 -8.58
C ASP A 244 -4.30 21.05 -9.81
N GLU A 245 -5.18 21.85 -10.40
CA GLU A 245 -5.98 21.46 -11.57
C GLU A 245 -5.14 21.01 -12.78
N SER A 246 -3.87 21.43 -12.87
CA SER A 246 -3.00 21.11 -14.02
C SER A 246 -2.25 19.79 -13.89
N ASN A 247 -2.15 19.21 -12.68
CA ASN A 247 -1.44 17.95 -12.46
C ASN A 247 -2.21 16.90 -11.64
N GLU A 248 -3.41 17.21 -11.15
CA GLU A 248 -4.26 16.27 -10.40
C GLU A 248 -4.42 14.92 -11.12
N ASP A 249 -4.86 14.93 -12.38
CA ASP A 249 -5.03 13.72 -13.18
C ASP A 249 -3.72 12.95 -13.34
N LYS A 250 -2.59 13.66 -13.48
CA LYS A 250 -1.26 13.05 -13.62
C LYS A 250 -0.90 12.30 -12.33
N ILE A 251 -1.11 12.90 -11.16
CA ILE A 251 -0.80 12.30 -9.86
C ILE A 251 -1.72 11.12 -9.55
N LEU A 252 -3.02 11.25 -9.81
CA LEU A 252 -3.97 10.15 -9.65
C LEU A 252 -3.66 9.00 -10.61
N PHE A 253 -3.23 9.31 -11.84
CA PHE A 253 -2.83 8.29 -12.81
C PHE A 253 -1.54 7.55 -12.39
N VAL A 254 -0.53 8.27 -11.87
CA VAL A 254 0.66 7.65 -11.27
C VAL A 254 0.27 6.72 -10.12
N SER A 255 -0.61 7.20 -9.23
CA SER A 255 -1.12 6.45 -8.08
C SER A 255 -1.82 5.15 -8.53
N ASN A 256 -2.62 5.24 -9.59
CA ASN A 256 -3.30 4.08 -10.20
C ASN A 256 -2.31 3.09 -10.83
N LEU A 257 -1.27 3.56 -11.54
CA LEU A 257 -0.25 2.68 -12.12
C LEU A 257 0.54 1.93 -11.04
N LEU A 258 0.84 2.56 -9.90
CA LEU A 258 1.46 1.89 -8.75
C LEU A 258 0.57 0.76 -8.22
N LYS A 259 -0.74 1.05 -8.04
CA LYS A 259 -1.74 0.06 -7.62
C LYS A 259 -1.83 -1.11 -8.61
N ILE A 260 -1.97 -0.83 -9.90
CA ILE A 260 -2.04 -1.86 -10.95
C ILE A 260 -0.80 -2.76 -10.95
N ALA A 261 0.40 -2.16 -10.88
CA ALA A 261 1.66 -2.90 -10.87
C ALA A 261 1.77 -3.86 -9.68
N ARG A 262 1.24 -3.49 -8.52
CA ARG A 262 1.26 -4.33 -7.32
C ARG A 262 0.17 -5.40 -7.34
N GLU A 263 -1.07 -5.00 -7.57
CA GLU A 263 -2.25 -5.78 -7.18
C GLU A 263 -2.88 -6.54 -8.36
N GLU A 264 -2.76 -6.01 -9.58
CA GLU A 264 -3.47 -6.57 -10.74
C GLU A 264 -2.54 -7.40 -11.65
N ILE A 265 -1.27 -7.05 -11.69
CA ILE A 265 -0.29 -7.70 -12.56
C ILE A 265 0.46 -8.78 -11.76
N LYS A 266 0.31 -10.05 -12.16
CA LYS A 266 1.10 -11.15 -11.57
C LYS A 266 2.49 -11.29 -12.20
N ASP A 267 2.58 -11.13 -13.52
CA ASP A 267 3.80 -11.34 -14.30
C ASP A 267 4.79 -10.17 -14.17
N SER A 268 5.99 -10.45 -13.66
CA SER A 268 7.05 -9.49 -13.41
C SER A 268 7.46 -8.69 -14.65
N ARG A 269 7.32 -9.25 -15.86
CA ARG A 269 7.61 -8.53 -17.11
C ARG A 269 6.66 -7.35 -17.30
N TYR A 270 5.36 -7.59 -17.09
CA TYR A 270 4.35 -6.53 -17.21
C TYR A 270 4.46 -5.53 -16.06
N LYS A 271 4.81 -5.97 -14.84
CA LYS A 271 5.08 -5.04 -13.72
C LYS A 271 6.20 -4.07 -14.06
N LEU A 272 7.30 -4.58 -14.58
CA LEU A 272 8.46 -3.78 -14.97
C LEU A 272 8.08 -2.72 -16.02
N VAL A 273 7.32 -3.11 -17.06
CA VAL A 273 6.85 -2.19 -18.10
C VAL A 273 5.94 -1.10 -17.52
N THR A 274 4.97 -1.49 -16.67
CA THR A 274 4.03 -0.56 -16.03
C THR A 274 4.75 0.45 -15.15
N LEU A 275 5.70 0.03 -14.33
CA LEU A 275 6.44 0.94 -13.45
C LEU A 275 7.37 1.88 -14.25
N ILE A 276 8.02 1.39 -15.30
CA ILE A 276 8.84 2.24 -16.16
C ILE A 276 7.97 3.30 -16.88
N SER A 277 6.72 2.97 -17.22
CA SER A 277 5.79 3.93 -17.82
C SER A 277 5.49 5.12 -16.90
N ILE A 278 5.58 4.96 -15.57
CA ILE A 278 5.46 6.07 -14.60
C ILE A 278 6.61 7.05 -14.78
N ILE A 279 7.85 6.55 -14.85
CA ILE A 279 9.03 7.40 -15.05
C ILE A 279 8.98 8.07 -16.43
N GLU A 280 8.57 7.35 -17.48
CA GLU A 280 8.39 7.92 -18.82
C GLU A 280 7.33 9.04 -18.80
N LEU A 281 6.19 8.83 -18.14
CA LEU A 281 5.15 9.84 -17.98
C LEU A 281 5.66 11.09 -17.25
N LEU A 282 6.48 10.91 -16.21
CA LEU A 282 7.00 12.00 -15.41
C LEU A 282 8.11 12.78 -16.11
N LEU A 283 8.98 12.12 -16.88
CA LEU A 283 10.25 12.71 -17.34
C LEU A 283 10.44 12.79 -18.85
N THR A 284 9.72 12.01 -19.65
CA THR A 284 9.89 12.00 -21.10
C THR A 284 8.80 12.82 -21.78
N HIS A 285 9.15 13.57 -22.82
CA HIS A 285 8.18 14.23 -23.69
C HIS A 285 7.90 13.38 -24.93
N SER A 286 6.70 13.51 -25.51
CA SER A 286 6.36 12.88 -26.78
C SER A 286 7.33 13.35 -27.87
N PRO A 287 8.16 12.47 -28.43
CA PRO A 287 9.14 12.87 -29.43
C PRO A 287 8.42 13.36 -30.68
N ASN A 288 9.02 14.31 -31.39
CA ASN A 288 8.50 14.75 -32.67
C ASN A 288 8.46 13.56 -33.64
N TYR A 289 7.25 13.11 -34.01
CA TYR A 289 6.99 11.95 -34.89
C TYR A 289 7.67 12.07 -36.28
N GLN A 290 8.16 13.25 -36.64
CA GLN A 290 8.91 13.50 -37.87
C GLN A 290 10.40 13.15 -37.77
N ARG A 291 10.93 12.79 -36.59
CA ARG A 291 12.33 12.38 -36.40
C ARG A 291 12.48 10.87 -36.51
N PHE A 292 13.47 10.42 -37.28
CA PHE A 292 13.98 9.03 -37.21
C PHE A 292 14.54 8.76 -35.79
N ASN A 293 14.36 7.55 -35.26
CA ASN A 293 14.85 7.07 -33.96
C ASN A 293 14.15 7.66 -32.70
N VAL A 294 12.83 7.73 -32.75
CA VAL A 294 11.95 8.07 -31.62
C VAL A 294 12.31 7.31 -30.34
N GLU A 295 12.52 5.99 -30.42
CA GLU A 295 12.81 5.17 -29.24
C GLU A 295 14.19 5.44 -28.63
N ASP A 296 15.23 5.64 -29.45
CA ASP A 296 16.55 6.03 -28.94
C ASP A 296 16.50 7.38 -28.22
N SER A 297 15.64 8.29 -28.69
CA SER A 297 15.41 9.58 -28.04
C SER A 297 14.79 9.39 -26.66
N ILE A 298 13.72 8.60 -26.55
CA ILE A 298 13.04 8.32 -25.28
C ILE A 298 13.99 7.61 -24.32
N SER A 299 14.73 6.60 -24.80
CA SER A 299 15.73 5.89 -23.98
C SER A 299 16.78 6.84 -23.40
N LYS A 300 17.32 7.75 -24.22
CA LYS A 300 18.30 8.75 -23.76
C LYS A 300 17.71 9.70 -22.73
N GLN A 301 16.49 10.19 -22.96
CA GLN A 301 15.79 11.05 -22.00
C GLN A 301 15.54 10.34 -20.67
N PHE A 302 14.99 9.12 -20.72
CA PHE A 302 14.77 8.29 -19.53
C PHE A 302 16.05 8.13 -18.72
N LYS A 303 17.13 7.65 -19.34
CA LYS A 303 18.39 7.39 -18.62
C LYS A 303 18.99 8.67 -18.03
N LEU A 304 19.03 9.75 -18.81
CA LEU A 304 19.64 11.01 -18.38
C LEU A 304 18.84 11.65 -17.24
N LYS A 305 17.54 11.87 -17.45
CA LYS A 305 16.69 12.63 -16.51
C LYS A 305 16.46 11.86 -15.21
N THR A 306 16.24 10.55 -15.30
CA THR A 306 16.16 9.70 -14.10
C THR A 306 17.48 9.73 -13.33
N SER A 307 18.64 9.65 -14.01
CA SER A 307 19.92 9.71 -13.31
C SER A 307 20.16 11.03 -12.58
N ILE A 308 19.72 12.16 -13.16
CA ILE A 308 19.83 13.48 -12.54
C ILE A 308 19.01 13.54 -11.25
N LEU A 309 17.73 13.16 -11.32
CA LEU A 309 16.83 13.26 -10.18
C LEU A 309 17.18 12.27 -9.06
N VAL A 310 17.52 11.03 -9.41
CA VAL A 310 17.96 10.03 -8.43
C VAL A 310 19.24 10.47 -7.72
N TYR A 311 20.22 11.00 -8.47
CA TYR A 311 21.47 11.50 -7.88
C TYR A 311 21.26 12.77 -7.04
N GLN A 312 20.35 13.64 -7.45
CA GLN A 312 19.99 14.84 -6.69
C GLN A 312 19.36 14.50 -5.34
N ASN A 313 18.48 13.49 -5.34
CA ASN A 313 17.84 12.97 -4.14
C ASN A 313 18.83 12.25 -3.21
N ASN A 314 19.71 11.41 -3.78
CA ASN A 314 20.76 10.71 -3.04
C ASN A 314 22.14 10.89 -3.70
N LYS A 315 22.93 11.83 -3.16
CA LYS A 315 24.28 12.16 -3.68
C LYS A 315 25.33 11.09 -3.41
N GLU A 316 25.03 10.11 -2.55
CA GLU A 316 25.95 9.03 -2.19
C GLU A 316 25.87 7.84 -3.16
N ILE A 317 24.89 7.83 -4.06
CA ILE A 317 24.72 6.73 -5.03
C ILE A 317 25.88 6.68 -6.04
N ASP A 318 26.37 5.47 -6.32
CA ASP A 318 27.40 5.27 -7.34
C ASP A 318 26.81 5.55 -8.74
N LEU A 319 27.31 6.62 -9.38
CA LEU A 319 26.84 7.05 -10.70
C LEU A 319 27.14 6.03 -11.80
N GLY A 320 28.20 5.22 -11.67
CA GLY A 320 28.54 4.18 -12.62
C GLY A 320 27.53 3.04 -12.60
N TRP A 321 27.19 2.58 -11.40
CA TRP A 321 26.13 1.63 -11.11
C TRP A 321 24.79 2.14 -11.62
N LEU A 322 24.39 3.36 -11.24
CA LEU A 322 23.09 3.94 -11.62
C LEU A 322 22.93 4.00 -13.14
N LYS A 323 23.96 4.45 -13.86
CA LYS A 323 23.94 4.50 -15.34
C LYS A 323 23.81 3.13 -15.97
N ASN A 324 24.56 2.15 -15.47
CA ASN A 324 24.48 0.78 -15.96
C ASN A 324 23.12 0.17 -15.66
N ARG A 325 22.59 0.39 -14.46
CA ARG A 325 21.31 -0.15 -14.01
C ARG A 325 20.13 0.42 -14.80
N LEU A 326 20.09 1.73 -15.01
CA LEU A 326 19.07 2.37 -15.86
C LEU A 326 19.13 1.90 -17.31
N ARG A 327 20.32 1.61 -17.84
CA ARG A 327 20.47 0.99 -19.17
C ARG A 327 19.84 -0.39 -19.19
N ASP A 328 20.15 -1.23 -18.20
CA ASP A 328 19.66 -2.60 -18.17
C ASP A 328 18.14 -2.65 -18.00
N ILE A 329 17.58 -1.83 -17.10
CA ILE A 329 16.12 -1.62 -16.91
C ILE A 329 15.44 -1.24 -18.22
N TYR A 330 15.93 -0.19 -18.90
CA TYR A 330 15.28 0.29 -20.13
C TYR A 330 15.40 -0.71 -21.28
N ASN A 331 16.54 -1.38 -21.40
CA ASN A 331 16.74 -2.42 -22.40
C ASN A 331 15.76 -3.59 -22.20
N GLN A 332 15.54 -4.03 -20.96
CA GLN A 332 14.57 -5.10 -20.69
C GLN A 332 13.14 -4.66 -20.97
N ARG A 333 12.77 -3.42 -20.64
CA ARG A 333 11.49 -2.85 -21.03
C ARG A 333 11.29 -2.84 -22.55
N SER A 334 12.29 -2.40 -23.30
CA SER A 334 12.25 -2.40 -24.78
C SER A 334 12.12 -3.83 -25.31
N ASN A 335 12.89 -4.78 -24.77
CA ASN A 335 12.79 -6.18 -25.15
C ASN A 335 11.38 -6.76 -24.92
N ILE A 336 10.75 -6.46 -23.78
CA ILE A 336 9.40 -6.92 -23.46
C ILE A 336 8.36 -6.25 -24.38
N ALA A 337 8.42 -4.93 -24.54
CA ALA A 337 7.46 -4.17 -25.33
C ALA A 337 7.45 -4.57 -26.82
N HIS A 338 8.61 -4.93 -27.38
CA HIS A 338 8.76 -5.33 -28.78
C HIS A 338 8.73 -6.84 -29.02
N GLY A 339 8.54 -7.65 -27.96
CA GLY A 339 8.53 -9.10 -28.07
C GLY A 339 9.89 -9.75 -28.36
N ASN A 340 11.00 -9.05 -28.09
CA ASN A 340 12.38 -9.56 -28.23
C ASN A 340 12.77 -10.48 -27.06
N PHE A 341 11.95 -11.49 -26.76
CA PHE A 341 12.12 -12.38 -25.61
C PHE A 341 13.43 -13.18 -25.64
N LYS A 342 14.02 -13.39 -26.82
CA LYS A 342 15.33 -14.03 -26.95
C LYS A 342 16.46 -13.20 -26.32
N GLU A 343 16.42 -11.88 -26.45
CA GLU A 343 17.43 -11.01 -25.84
C GLU A 343 17.20 -10.82 -24.34
N LEU A 344 15.93 -10.77 -23.91
CA LEU A 344 15.56 -10.84 -22.50
C LEU A 344 16.13 -12.11 -21.85
N GLU A 345 15.91 -13.27 -22.48
CA GLU A 345 16.36 -14.56 -21.97
C GLU A 345 17.89 -14.63 -21.83
N LYS A 346 18.63 -14.14 -22.83
CA LYS A 346 20.09 -14.04 -22.77
C LYS A 346 20.57 -13.17 -21.61
N TYR A 347 19.90 -12.04 -21.36
CA TYR A 347 20.21 -11.18 -20.22
C TYR A 347 19.99 -11.94 -18.91
N LEU A 348 18.81 -12.55 -18.74
CA LEU A 348 18.47 -13.28 -17.52
C LEU A 348 19.43 -14.44 -17.26
N GLU A 349 19.75 -15.26 -18.26
CA GLU A 349 20.75 -16.33 -18.14
C GLU A 349 22.15 -15.82 -17.76
N LYS A 350 22.54 -14.67 -18.31
CA LYS A 350 23.82 -14.04 -17.98
C LYS A 350 23.85 -13.59 -16.53
N GLU A 351 22.77 -12.98 -16.03
CA GLU A 351 22.68 -12.55 -14.63
C GLU A 351 22.61 -13.74 -13.67
N VAL A 352 21.87 -14.81 -14.00
CA VAL A 352 21.87 -16.05 -13.21
C VAL A 352 23.27 -16.62 -13.05
N LYS A 353 24.10 -16.59 -14.10
CA LYS A 353 25.48 -17.08 -14.06
C LYS A 353 26.42 -16.24 -13.17
N LYS A 354 26.02 -15.01 -12.81
CA LYS A 354 26.80 -14.16 -11.90
C LYS A 354 26.48 -14.40 -10.43
N LEU A 355 25.33 -15.02 -10.13
CA LEU A 355 24.96 -15.36 -8.76
C LEU A 355 25.96 -16.38 -8.21
N ASP A 356 26.45 -16.18 -7.00
CA ASP A 356 27.35 -17.14 -6.37
C ASP A 356 26.57 -18.45 -6.14
N PRO A 357 27.07 -19.62 -6.57
CA PRO A 357 26.45 -20.91 -6.25
C PRO A 357 26.19 -21.12 -4.75
N LYS A 358 26.95 -20.44 -3.88
CA LYS A 358 26.76 -20.45 -2.42
C LYS A 358 25.58 -19.58 -1.95
N GLU A 359 25.15 -18.60 -2.76
CA GLU A 359 23.96 -17.78 -2.48
C GLU A 359 22.65 -18.49 -2.88
N ASN A 360 22.72 -19.53 -3.72
CA ASN A 360 21.57 -20.41 -3.98
C ASN A 360 21.41 -21.49 -2.90
N THR A 361 21.38 -21.07 -1.62
CA THR A 361 21.24 -21.96 -0.46
C THR A 361 19.93 -22.76 -0.46
N LEU A 362 18.95 -22.34 -1.25
CA LEU A 362 17.59 -22.89 -1.31
C LEU A 362 17.33 -23.79 -2.54
N ASN A 363 18.36 -24.08 -3.36
CA ASN A 363 18.23 -24.88 -4.59
C ASN A 363 17.07 -24.42 -5.50
N TRP A 364 16.92 -23.11 -5.66
CA TRP A 364 15.88 -22.54 -6.52
C TRP A 364 16.07 -22.96 -7.98
N SER A 365 14.95 -23.16 -8.68
CA SER A 365 14.97 -23.46 -10.10
C SER A 365 15.49 -22.24 -10.89
N ASN A 366 16.02 -22.48 -12.09
CA ASN A 366 16.44 -21.39 -12.97
C ASN A 366 15.30 -20.42 -13.29
N GLU A 367 14.05 -20.87 -13.34
CA GLU A 367 12.90 -20.00 -13.57
C GLU A 367 12.67 -19.05 -12.39
N VAL A 368 12.74 -19.54 -11.16
CA VAL A 368 12.62 -18.73 -9.95
C VAL A 368 13.74 -17.70 -9.88
N LEU A 369 14.99 -18.09 -10.15
CA LEU A 369 16.12 -17.16 -10.16
C LEU A 369 15.97 -16.04 -11.18
N LYS A 370 15.46 -16.37 -12.38
CA LYS A 370 15.19 -15.37 -13.43
C LYS A 370 14.10 -14.39 -13.01
N ASP A 371 13.06 -14.87 -12.34
CA ASP A 371 12.00 -14.01 -11.81
C ASP A 371 12.54 -13.09 -10.70
N THR A 372 13.38 -13.61 -9.79
CA THR A 372 14.06 -12.79 -8.76
C THR A 372 14.94 -11.69 -9.37
N ILE A 373 15.59 -11.95 -10.51
CA ILE A 373 16.36 -10.92 -11.22
C ILE A 373 15.45 -9.81 -11.76
N LEU A 374 14.25 -10.16 -12.26
CA LEU A 374 13.26 -9.16 -12.67
C LEU A 374 12.72 -8.38 -11.46
N ASP A 375 12.45 -9.06 -10.35
CA ASP A 375 12.01 -8.42 -9.10
C ASP A 375 13.06 -7.45 -8.56
N SER A 376 14.35 -7.78 -8.69
CA SER A 376 15.43 -6.85 -8.37
C SER A 376 15.39 -5.59 -9.25
N LEU A 377 15.09 -5.71 -10.55
CA LEU A 377 14.91 -4.54 -11.41
C LEU A 377 13.67 -3.73 -11.01
N ILE A 378 12.58 -4.41 -10.65
CA ILE A 378 11.31 -3.79 -10.20
C ILE A 378 11.51 -2.99 -8.91
N SER A 379 12.22 -3.56 -7.93
CA SER A 379 12.58 -2.88 -6.67
C SER A 379 13.36 -1.58 -6.92
N ASP A 380 14.35 -1.62 -7.83
CA ASP A 380 15.09 -0.42 -8.21
C ASP A 380 14.18 0.62 -8.87
N VAL A 381 13.25 0.20 -9.74
CA VAL A 381 12.32 1.12 -10.38
C VAL A 381 11.40 1.78 -9.35
N TYR A 382 10.89 1.06 -8.34
CA TYR A 382 10.16 1.68 -7.23
C TYR A 382 11.01 2.74 -6.51
N SER A 383 12.27 2.40 -6.20
CA SER A 383 13.21 3.33 -5.56
C SER A 383 13.45 4.58 -6.41
N PHE A 384 13.56 4.43 -7.73
CA PHE A 384 13.72 5.56 -8.65
C PHE A 384 12.45 6.40 -8.78
N ILE A 385 11.26 5.78 -8.85
CA ILE A 385 9.99 6.52 -8.83
C ILE A 385 9.87 7.31 -7.53
N ARG A 386 10.21 6.71 -6.37
CA ARG A 386 10.22 7.40 -5.08
C ARG A 386 11.10 8.64 -5.13
N ALA A 387 12.37 8.49 -5.54
CA ALA A 387 13.30 9.61 -5.63
C ALA A 387 12.79 10.72 -6.57
N ILE A 388 12.22 10.36 -7.73
CA ILE A 388 11.63 11.32 -8.67
C ILE A 388 10.44 12.05 -8.03
N MET A 389 9.54 11.33 -7.35
CA MET A 389 8.37 11.92 -6.71
C MET A 389 8.76 12.82 -5.54
N GLU A 390 9.77 12.47 -4.75
CA GLU A 390 10.31 13.32 -3.70
C GLU A 390 10.90 14.62 -4.27
N GLU A 391 11.64 14.56 -5.39
CA GLU A 391 12.11 15.78 -6.07
C GLU A 391 10.95 16.56 -6.72
N TYR A 392 9.91 15.89 -7.20
CA TYR A 392 8.71 16.55 -7.73
C TYR A 392 7.95 17.32 -6.65
N ILE A 393 7.89 16.79 -5.43
CA ILE A 393 7.30 17.45 -4.26
C ILE A 393 8.15 18.65 -3.83
N LYS A 394 9.47 18.50 -3.80
CA LYS A 394 10.39 19.58 -3.42
C LYS A 394 10.43 20.73 -4.43
N ASP A 395 10.53 20.41 -5.72
CA ASP A 395 10.63 21.40 -6.80
C ASP A 395 10.00 20.88 -8.10
N ARG A 396 8.67 20.95 -8.14
CA ARG A 396 7.88 20.61 -9.34
C ARG A 396 8.35 21.34 -10.60
N LYS A 397 8.74 22.62 -10.49
CA LYS A 397 9.14 23.42 -11.67
C LYS A 397 10.41 22.87 -12.29
N MET A 398 11.38 22.47 -11.46
CA MET A 398 12.61 21.85 -11.92
C MET A 398 12.35 20.50 -12.62
N VAL A 399 11.46 19.66 -12.09
CA VAL A 399 11.13 18.38 -12.74
C VAL A 399 10.39 18.59 -14.07
N GLU A 400 9.42 19.50 -14.13
CA GLU A 400 8.73 19.79 -15.40
C GLU A 400 9.68 20.46 -16.42
N TYR A 401 10.59 21.32 -15.98
CA TYR A 401 11.64 21.87 -16.85
C TYR A 401 12.55 20.77 -17.42
N LEU A 402 12.96 19.81 -16.58
CA LEU A 402 13.72 18.64 -17.03
C LEU A 402 12.89 17.76 -17.97
N LYS A 403 11.57 17.68 -17.83
CA LYS A 403 10.72 16.93 -18.77
C LYS A 403 10.72 17.57 -20.15
N GLU A 404 10.62 18.90 -20.20
CA GLU A 404 10.54 19.67 -21.45
C GLU A 404 11.85 19.75 -22.24
N ASN A 405 13.00 19.68 -21.56
CA ASN A 405 14.34 19.82 -22.16
C ASN A 405 15.12 18.50 -22.15
#